data_AF-A0A968Y3M9-F1
#
_entry.id   AF-A0A968Y3M9-F1
#
_cell.length_a   1.000
_cell.length_b   1.000
_cell.length_c   1.000
_cell.angle_alpha   90.00
_cell.angle_beta   90.00
_cell.angle_gamma   90.00
#
_symmetry.space_group_name_H-M   'P 1'
#
loop_
_entity.id
_entity.type
_entity.pdbx_description
1 polymer ?
#
loop_
_entity_poly.entity_id
_entity_poly.type
_entity_poly.pdbx_seq_one_letter_code
_entity_poly.pdbx_strand_id
1 'polypeptide(L)'
;MSDAFRELLRKIGSGTHTGENLTRSESAAATRMMLLQAATPAQIGAFMISHRIKRPTGEELAGMLDAYEELGPKLAPPNREKGFAVSSVAVFGNPYDGRSRTAPISPLTALILTAAGVPAVMHGGDRMPTKEGVPLIEIWRGLGVDWTKLDLEKVQQVFDSTGLGFVYICRHFPEADGLVSYRREIGKRPPFSTLELMWCPCAGDVNVISGYVHPPTESMFQKAFELRGINNYTTIKGLEGSCDLPRDRTAIIGISQPNSPFERVLLSHGDYGFSSVNPACESTAELIKQMQEVLLGKPSELMQSAIWNGGFYLWRCGICPDINSGFIKAESLLSSGQVMQKLEEVSKAVSALI
;
A
#
# COMPACT_ATOMS: atom_id res chain seq x y z
N MET A 1 -6.49 -5.48 -33.35
CA MET A 1 -6.41 -6.75 -32.59
C MET A 1 -4.94 -7.12 -32.51
N SER A 2 -4.38 -7.35 -31.33
CA SER A 2 -2.97 -7.75 -31.19
C SER A 2 -2.87 -9.28 -31.25
N ASP A 3 -2.25 -9.83 -32.30
CA ASP A 3 -2.03 -11.28 -32.42
C ASP A 3 -1.03 -11.77 -31.35
N ALA A 4 0.01 -10.98 -31.06
CA ALA A 4 0.97 -11.30 -30.01
C ALA A 4 0.29 -11.42 -28.63
N PHE A 5 -0.63 -10.50 -28.30
CA PHE A 5 -1.38 -10.56 -27.05
C PHE A 5 -2.34 -11.77 -27.01
N ARG A 6 -2.90 -12.16 -28.16
CA ARG A 6 -3.77 -13.33 -28.24
C ARG A 6 -3.05 -14.62 -27.86
N GLU A 7 -1.78 -14.76 -28.21
CA GLU A 7 -0.98 -15.94 -27.83
C GLU A 7 -0.77 -16.01 -26.31
N LEU A 8 -0.50 -14.86 -25.66
CA LEU A 8 -0.39 -14.76 -24.20
C LEU A 8 -1.71 -15.10 -23.50
N LEU A 9 -2.82 -14.57 -24.04
CA LEU A 9 -4.17 -14.89 -23.56
C LEU A 9 -4.49 -16.38 -23.71
N ARG A 10 -4.09 -17.02 -24.82
CA ARG A 10 -4.32 -18.46 -25.04
C ARG A 10 -3.62 -19.29 -23.99
N LYS A 11 -2.38 -18.97 -23.64
CA LYS A 11 -1.64 -19.69 -22.59
C LYS A 11 -2.39 -19.72 -21.27
N ILE A 12 -2.86 -18.57 -20.79
CA ILE A 12 -3.54 -18.51 -19.48
C ILE A 12 -5.03 -18.90 -19.55
N GLY A 13 -5.64 -18.85 -20.73
CA GLY A 13 -7.07 -19.03 -20.96
C GLY A 13 -7.49 -20.42 -21.43
N SER A 14 -6.56 -21.37 -21.62
CA SER A 14 -6.85 -22.67 -22.24
C SER A 14 -7.66 -23.64 -21.36
N GLY A 15 -7.79 -23.39 -20.06
CA GLY A 15 -8.56 -24.22 -19.11
C GLY A 15 -7.72 -24.76 -17.96
N THR A 16 -8.34 -25.49 -17.03
CA THR A 16 -7.69 -25.96 -15.80
C THR A 16 -6.57 -26.97 -16.01
N HIS A 17 -6.61 -27.73 -17.12
CA HIS A 17 -5.66 -28.81 -17.41
C HIS A 17 -4.66 -28.47 -18.51
N THR A 18 -4.89 -27.38 -19.23
CA THR A 18 -4.14 -26.95 -20.42
C THR A 18 -3.62 -25.52 -20.31
N GLY A 19 -4.01 -24.81 -19.25
CA GLY A 19 -3.49 -23.49 -18.93
C GLY A 19 -2.03 -23.55 -18.53
N GLU A 20 -1.22 -22.71 -19.13
CA GLU A 20 0.20 -22.54 -18.81
C GLU A 20 0.39 -21.28 -17.95
N ASN A 21 1.41 -21.30 -17.11
CA ASN A 21 1.90 -20.08 -16.48
C ASN A 21 2.71 -19.28 -17.49
N LEU A 22 2.56 -17.96 -17.47
CA LEU A 22 3.47 -17.08 -18.21
C LEU A 22 4.82 -17.05 -17.50
N THR A 23 5.89 -17.01 -18.28
CA THR A 23 7.21 -16.63 -17.76
C THR A 23 7.19 -15.17 -17.29
N ARG A 24 8.18 -14.77 -16.50
CA ARG A 24 8.35 -13.36 -16.07
C ARG A 24 8.29 -12.39 -17.26
N SER A 25 9.02 -12.71 -18.34
CA SER A 25 9.09 -11.87 -19.54
C SER A 25 7.76 -11.75 -20.29
N GLU A 26 7.00 -12.85 -20.38
CA GLU A 26 5.69 -12.88 -21.02
C GLU A 26 4.65 -12.11 -20.21
N SER A 27 4.69 -12.23 -18.88
CA SER A 27 3.83 -11.49 -17.96
C SER A 27 4.09 -9.97 -18.03
N ALA A 28 5.37 -9.58 -18.12
CA ALA A 28 5.76 -8.19 -18.35
C ALA A 28 5.24 -7.68 -19.71
N ALA A 29 5.44 -8.46 -20.78
CA ALA A 29 4.96 -8.11 -22.11
C ALA A 29 3.43 -7.96 -22.17
N ALA A 30 2.68 -8.89 -21.55
CA ALA A 30 1.22 -8.80 -21.46
C ALA A 30 0.81 -7.52 -20.71
N THR A 31 1.42 -7.27 -19.55
CA THR A 31 1.09 -6.11 -18.72
C THR A 31 1.39 -4.81 -19.43
N ARG A 32 2.54 -4.69 -20.09
CA ARG A 32 2.91 -3.54 -20.92
C ARG A 32 1.90 -3.29 -22.05
N MET A 33 1.48 -4.33 -22.76
CA MET A 33 0.46 -4.22 -23.81
C MET A 33 -0.91 -3.78 -23.27
N MET A 34 -1.28 -4.19 -22.05
CA MET A 34 -2.52 -3.77 -21.39
C MET A 34 -2.44 -2.31 -20.95
N LEU A 35 -1.36 -1.90 -20.29
CA LEU A 35 -1.13 -0.52 -19.83
C LEU A 35 -1.14 0.46 -21.02
N LEU A 36 -0.44 0.12 -22.11
CA LEU A 36 -0.37 0.95 -23.32
C LEU A 36 -1.60 0.82 -24.24
N GLN A 37 -2.65 0.10 -23.83
CA GLN A 37 -3.87 -0.15 -24.64
C GLN A 37 -3.59 -0.74 -26.04
N ALA A 38 -2.51 -1.53 -26.19
CA ALA A 38 -2.17 -2.22 -27.44
C ALA A 38 -3.04 -3.46 -27.69
N ALA A 39 -3.61 -4.04 -26.64
CA ALA A 39 -4.64 -5.07 -26.71
C ALA A 39 -6.04 -4.44 -26.76
N THR A 40 -7.00 -5.08 -27.42
CA THR A 40 -8.38 -4.56 -27.47
C THR A 40 -9.07 -4.68 -26.09
N PRO A 41 -10.12 -3.89 -25.80
CA PRO A 41 -10.92 -4.03 -24.59
C PRO A 41 -11.36 -5.46 -24.28
N ALA A 42 -11.82 -6.19 -25.30
CA ALA A 42 -12.21 -7.60 -25.16
C ALA A 42 -11.02 -8.50 -24.77
N GLN A 43 -9.84 -8.28 -25.35
CA GLN A 43 -8.63 -9.03 -25.02
C GLN A 43 -8.17 -8.72 -23.59
N ILE A 44 -8.15 -7.45 -23.19
CA ILE A 44 -7.78 -7.00 -21.84
C ILE A 44 -8.72 -7.62 -20.80
N GLY A 45 -10.04 -7.52 -21.02
CA GLY A 45 -11.03 -8.08 -20.12
C GLY A 45 -10.93 -9.61 -20.00
N ALA A 46 -10.78 -10.31 -21.14
CA ALA A 46 -10.57 -11.75 -21.17
C ALA A 46 -9.29 -12.15 -20.40
N PHE A 47 -8.18 -11.43 -20.60
CA PHE A 47 -6.93 -11.70 -19.89
C PHE A 47 -7.09 -11.53 -18.38
N MET A 48 -7.69 -10.42 -17.93
CA MET A 48 -7.90 -10.15 -16.51
C MET A 48 -8.69 -11.27 -15.81
N ILE A 49 -9.78 -11.75 -16.41
CA ILE A 49 -10.61 -12.78 -15.79
C ILE A 49 -9.98 -14.17 -15.90
N SER A 50 -9.36 -14.53 -17.04
CA SER A 50 -8.64 -15.79 -17.19
C SER A 50 -7.47 -15.88 -16.21
N HIS A 51 -6.69 -14.81 -16.06
CA HIS A 51 -5.55 -14.78 -15.14
C HIS A 51 -6.00 -14.86 -13.67
N ARG A 52 -7.12 -14.20 -13.33
CA ARG A 52 -7.76 -14.33 -12.01
C ARG A 52 -8.16 -15.78 -11.71
N ILE A 53 -8.81 -16.46 -12.66
CA ILE A 53 -9.30 -17.84 -12.48
C ILE A 53 -8.12 -18.81 -12.34
N LYS A 54 -7.10 -18.68 -13.21
CA LYS A 54 -5.86 -19.45 -13.13
C LYS A 54 -5.12 -19.24 -11.80
N ARG A 55 -5.21 -18.01 -11.27
CA ARG A 55 -4.40 -17.43 -10.19
C ARG A 55 -2.97 -17.14 -10.68
N PRO A 56 -2.46 -15.92 -10.40
CA PRO A 56 -1.10 -15.56 -10.81
C PRO A 56 -0.06 -16.36 -10.00
N THR A 57 1.10 -16.62 -10.59
CA THR A 57 2.27 -17.10 -9.83
C THR A 57 3.10 -15.91 -9.33
N GLY A 58 4.03 -16.14 -8.41
CA GLY A 58 5.00 -15.11 -8.01
C GLY A 58 5.90 -14.66 -9.18
N GLU A 59 6.21 -15.54 -10.13
CA GLU A 59 6.96 -15.16 -11.32
C GLU A 59 6.15 -14.22 -12.25
N GLU A 60 4.87 -14.51 -12.43
CA GLU A 60 3.97 -13.64 -13.20
C GLU A 60 3.82 -12.28 -12.52
N LEU A 61 3.66 -12.22 -11.19
CA LEU A 61 3.61 -10.97 -10.44
C LEU A 61 4.92 -10.17 -10.56
N ALA A 62 6.09 -10.83 -10.56
CA ALA A 62 7.36 -10.15 -10.81
C ALA A 62 7.40 -9.50 -12.20
N GLY A 63 6.92 -10.20 -13.23
CA GLY A 63 6.84 -9.66 -14.59
C GLY A 63 5.87 -8.48 -14.69
N MET A 64 4.70 -8.58 -14.04
CA MET A 64 3.76 -7.47 -13.95
C MET A 64 4.40 -6.24 -13.27
N LEU A 65 5.17 -6.45 -12.20
CA LEU A 65 5.93 -5.37 -11.54
C LEU A 65 6.98 -4.78 -12.49
N ASP A 66 7.60 -5.56 -13.38
CA ASP A 66 8.62 -5.06 -14.31
C ASP A 66 8.02 -4.05 -15.29
N ALA A 67 6.81 -4.31 -15.78
CA ALA A 67 6.09 -3.35 -16.62
C ALA A 67 5.66 -2.10 -15.83
N TYR A 68 5.29 -2.24 -14.55
CA TYR A 68 5.01 -1.10 -13.67
C TYR A 68 6.27 -0.27 -13.38
N GLU A 69 7.44 -0.91 -13.29
CA GLU A 69 8.74 -0.24 -13.12
C GLU A 69 9.17 0.52 -14.39
N GLU A 70 8.90 -0.07 -15.57
CA GLU A 70 9.22 0.52 -16.88
C GLU A 70 8.38 1.78 -17.16
N LEU A 71 7.07 1.71 -16.88
CA LEU A 71 6.11 2.74 -17.30
C LEU A 71 5.64 3.65 -16.16
N GLY A 72 5.75 3.22 -14.91
CA GLY A 72 5.15 3.89 -13.78
C GLY A 72 5.97 5.06 -13.22
N PRO A 73 5.32 5.93 -12.42
CA PRO A 73 5.99 7.01 -11.72
C PRO A 73 6.95 6.47 -10.66
N LYS A 74 7.97 7.28 -10.35
CA LYS A 74 8.96 6.96 -9.33
C LYS A 74 9.39 8.23 -8.59
N LEU A 75 9.18 8.24 -7.28
CA LEU A 75 9.76 9.23 -6.39
C LEU A 75 11.24 8.87 -6.13
N ALA A 76 12.08 9.89 -6.04
CA ALA A 76 13.44 9.76 -5.54
C ALA A 76 13.43 9.62 -4.01
N PRO A 77 14.48 9.03 -3.40
CA PRO A 77 14.62 9.03 -1.95
C PRO A 77 14.58 10.48 -1.42
N PRO A 78 13.98 10.73 -0.26
CA PRO A 78 13.78 12.08 0.23
C PRO A 78 15.12 12.72 0.62
N ASN A 79 15.20 14.05 0.54
CA ASN A 79 16.43 14.79 0.83
C ASN A 79 16.95 14.51 2.27
N ARG A 80 18.08 13.81 2.37
CA ARG A 80 18.71 13.42 3.65
C ARG A 80 19.18 14.59 4.50
N GLU A 81 19.43 15.75 3.91
CA GLU A 81 19.83 16.97 4.63
C GLU A 81 18.72 17.48 5.57
N LYS A 82 17.50 16.96 5.43
CA LYS A 82 16.36 17.26 6.32
C LYS A 82 16.37 16.49 7.64
N GLY A 83 17.37 15.63 7.88
CA GLY A 83 17.58 15.02 9.20
C GLY A 83 16.60 13.88 9.52
N PHE A 84 16.16 13.11 8.53
CA PHE A 84 15.37 11.89 8.75
C PHE A 84 16.12 10.91 9.65
N ALA A 85 15.39 10.24 10.54
CA ALA A 85 15.96 9.35 11.53
C ALA A 85 16.52 8.05 10.93
N VAL A 86 16.01 7.64 9.76
CA VAL A 86 16.39 6.41 9.06
C VAL A 86 16.50 6.65 7.55
N SER A 87 17.29 5.81 6.86
CA SER A 87 17.46 5.87 5.41
C SER A 87 16.31 5.21 4.64
N SER A 88 15.71 4.16 5.21
CA SER A 88 14.70 3.35 4.55
C SER A 88 13.35 4.08 4.54
N VAL A 89 12.71 4.15 3.37
CA VAL A 89 11.34 4.66 3.22
C VAL A 89 10.33 3.54 3.45
N ALA A 90 9.32 3.77 4.29
CA ALA A 90 8.20 2.86 4.46
C ALA A 90 7.17 3.03 3.33
N VAL A 91 6.99 2.03 2.47
CA VAL A 91 6.08 2.11 1.31
C VAL A 91 4.85 1.23 1.54
N PHE A 92 3.68 1.83 1.69
CA PHE A 92 2.46 1.13 2.11
C PHE A 92 1.57 0.69 0.94
N GLY A 93 1.62 -0.60 0.60
CA GLY A 93 0.76 -1.28 -0.37
C GLY A 93 -0.60 -1.67 0.20
N ASN A 94 -1.50 -0.69 0.33
CA ASN A 94 -2.89 -0.92 0.75
C ASN A 94 -3.80 -1.27 -0.45
N PRO A 95 -4.90 -2.01 -0.24
CA PRO A 95 -5.83 -2.35 -1.32
C PRO A 95 -6.54 -1.11 -1.86
N TYR A 96 -6.46 -0.90 -3.18
CA TYR A 96 -7.03 0.27 -3.84
C TYR A 96 -8.57 0.28 -3.85
N ASP A 97 -9.21 -0.88 -3.73
CA ASP A 97 -10.67 -0.97 -3.57
C ASP A 97 -11.16 -0.61 -2.15
N GLY A 98 -10.25 -0.10 -1.31
CA GLY A 98 -10.54 0.52 -0.03
C GLY A 98 -10.95 -0.47 1.06
N ARG A 99 -11.38 0.06 2.21
CA ARG A 99 -12.02 -0.70 3.29
C ARG A 99 -13.46 -0.22 3.47
N SER A 100 -14.36 -1.14 3.77
CA SER A 100 -15.78 -0.85 3.95
C SER A 100 -16.34 -1.37 5.26
N ARG A 101 -15.59 -2.21 6.00
CA ARG A 101 -16.05 -2.76 7.28
C ARG A 101 -15.32 -2.14 8.46
N THR A 102 -14.04 -1.86 8.28
CA THR A 102 -13.15 -1.49 9.37
C THR A 102 -12.32 -0.26 8.98
N ALA A 103 -12.09 0.65 9.94
CA ALA A 103 -11.49 1.96 9.70
C ALA A 103 -10.04 1.85 9.16
N PRO A 104 -9.72 2.40 7.98
CA PRO A 104 -8.35 2.53 7.47
C PRO A 104 -7.45 3.27 8.46
N ILE A 105 -6.43 2.63 9.02
CA ILE A 105 -5.56 3.24 10.04
C ILE A 105 -4.29 3.82 9.42
N SER A 106 -3.87 3.28 8.28
CA SER A 106 -2.61 3.60 7.62
C SER A 106 -2.30 5.09 7.39
N PRO A 107 -3.26 6.02 7.18
CA PRO A 107 -2.95 7.47 7.18
C PRO A 107 -2.42 7.98 8.53
N LEU A 108 -3.03 7.57 9.65
CA LEU A 108 -2.53 7.91 10.99
C LEU A 108 -1.17 7.24 11.25
N THR A 109 -1.00 5.99 10.83
CA THR A 109 0.29 5.28 10.91
C THR A 109 1.39 6.04 10.16
N ALA A 110 1.14 6.49 8.94
CA ALA A 110 2.10 7.26 8.14
C ALA A 110 2.45 8.61 8.81
N LEU A 111 1.48 9.30 9.42
CA LEU A 111 1.74 10.52 10.19
C LEU A 111 2.56 10.25 11.46
N ILE A 112 2.30 9.16 12.19
CA ILE A 112 3.10 8.75 13.36
C ILE A 112 4.55 8.49 12.95
N LEU A 113 4.76 7.74 11.86
CA LEU A 113 6.09 7.44 11.34
C LEU A 113 6.85 8.69 10.92
N THR A 114 6.22 9.57 10.14
CA THR A 114 6.86 10.80 9.65
C THR A 114 7.08 11.82 10.76
N ALA A 115 6.22 11.88 11.78
CA ALA A 115 6.47 12.64 13.01
C ALA A 115 7.69 12.11 13.80
N ALA A 116 8.00 10.82 13.68
CA ALA A 116 9.19 10.20 14.26
C ALA A 116 10.42 10.24 13.32
N GLY A 117 10.33 10.91 12.17
CA GLY A 117 11.42 11.02 11.20
C GLY A 117 11.63 9.81 10.31
N VAL A 118 10.67 8.88 10.22
CA VAL A 118 10.65 7.78 9.24
C VAL A 118 9.89 8.25 7.99
N PRO A 119 10.54 8.38 6.82
CA PRO A 119 9.83 8.73 5.60
C PRO A 119 8.83 7.66 5.20
N ALA A 120 7.66 8.07 4.72
CA ALA A 120 6.59 7.17 4.30
C ALA A 120 6.04 7.58 2.94
N VAL A 121 5.83 6.59 2.07
CA VAL A 121 5.13 6.75 0.81
C VAL A 121 3.89 5.87 0.82
N MET A 122 2.76 6.46 0.46
CA MET A 122 1.52 5.76 0.19
C MET A 122 1.16 5.92 -1.28
N HIS A 123 0.28 5.05 -1.77
CA HIS A 123 -0.20 5.14 -3.14
C HIS A 123 -1.63 4.59 -3.23
N GLY A 124 -2.36 5.07 -4.22
CA GLY A 124 -3.76 4.74 -4.42
C GLY A 124 -4.41 5.59 -5.50
N GLY A 125 -5.70 5.40 -5.72
CA GLY A 125 -6.48 6.19 -6.65
C GLY A 125 -7.83 6.58 -6.06
N ASP A 126 -8.77 6.87 -6.94
CA ASP A 126 -10.17 7.07 -6.59
C ASP A 126 -10.82 5.77 -6.09
N ARG A 127 -12.13 5.85 -5.80
CA ARG A 127 -12.90 4.69 -5.40
C ARG A 127 -12.89 3.63 -6.50
N MET A 128 -12.44 2.41 -6.15
CA MET A 128 -12.27 1.32 -7.10
C MET A 128 -13.17 0.11 -6.80
N PRO A 129 -13.56 -0.63 -7.86
CA PRO A 129 -14.23 -1.91 -7.72
C PRO A 129 -13.28 -2.97 -7.15
N THR A 130 -13.77 -4.03 -6.52
CA THR A 130 -15.19 -4.39 -6.39
C THR A 130 -15.81 -3.99 -5.07
N LYS A 131 -14.99 -3.67 -4.06
CA LYS A 131 -15.50 -3.36 -2.72
C LYS A 131 -16.10 -1.96 -2.65
N GLU A 132 -15.62 -1.03 -3.49
CA GLU A 132 -16.05 0.38 -3.45
C GLU A 132 -15.91 0.96 -2.03
N GLY A 133 -14.85 0.55 -1.31
CA GLY A 133 -14.55 1.02 0.04
C GLY A 133 -14.00 2.44 0.05
N VAL A 134 -13.74 2.99 1.23
CA VAL A 134 -13.17 4.34 1.37
C VAL A 134 -11.75 4.36 0.78
N PRO A 135 -11.48 5.16 -0.27
CA PRO A 135 -10.15 5.28 -0.82
C PRO A 135 -9.29 6.21 0.06
N LEU A 136 -7.97 5.96 0.09
CA LEU A 136 -7.05 6.77 0.92
C LEU A 136 -7.08 8.26 0.55
N ILE A 137 -7.33 8.59 -0.72
CA ILE A 137 -7.38 9.98 -1.18
C ILE A 137 -8.56 10.77 -0.58
N GLU A 138 -9.70 10.12 -0.32
CA GLU A 138 -10.84 10.76 0.37
C GLU A 138 -10.48 11.07 1.83
N ILE A 139 -9.74 10.17 2.49
CA ILE A 139 -9.27 10.37 3.87
C ILE A 139 -8.29 11.54 3.93
N TRP A 140 -7.27 11.57 3.06
CA TRP A 140 -6.31 12.66 3.01
C TRP A 140 -6.97 14.01 2.79
N ARG A 141 -7.92 14.11 1.84
CA ARG A 141 -8.69 15.34 1.61
C ARG A 141 -9.51 15.74 2.83
N GLY A 142 -10.12 14.78 3.53
CA GLY A 142 -10.83 15.01 4.79
C GLY A 142 -9.95 15.52 5.92
N LEU A 143 -8.67 15.13 5.90
CA LEU A 143 -7.63 15.62 6.82
C LEU A 143 -6.96 16.93 6.34
N GLY A 144 -7.45 17.54 5.25
CA GLY A 144 -6.94 18.81 4.74
C GLY A 144 -5.71 18.70 3.83
N VAL A 145 -5.44 17.53 3.25
CA VAL A 145 -4.31 17.28 2.34
C VAL A 145 -4.84 16.78 0.99
N ASP A 146 -4.77 17.63 -0.05
CA ASP A 146 -5.29 17.29 -1.38
C ASP A 146 -4.18 16.96 -2.39
N TRP A 147 -3.79 15.68 -2.43
CA TRP A 147 -2.78 15.18 -3.36
C TRP A 147 -3.22 15.19 -4.84
N THR A 148 -4.52 15.30 -5.12
CA THR A 148 -5.06 15.17 -6.49
C THR A 148 -4.62 16.29 -7.42
N LYS A 149 -4.18 17.42 -6.86
CA LYS A 149 -3.80 18.62 -7.59
C LYS A 149 -2.31 18.72 -7.89
N LEU A 150 -1.49 17.87 -7.27
CA LEU A 150 -0.04 17.88 -7.44
C LEU A 150 0.36 16.97 -8.59
N ASP A 151 1.24 17.44 -9.49
CA ASP A 151 2.02 16.54 -10.34
C ASP A 151 3.10 15.81 -9.51
N LEU A 152 3.80 14.86 -10.13
CA LEU A 152 4.77 14.03 -9.42
C LEU A 152 5.96 14.84 -8.88
N GLU A 153 6.38 15.90 -9.59
CA GLU A 153 7.46 16.78 -9.16
C GLU A 153 7.08 17.53 -7.88
N LYS A 154 5.85 18.06 -7.80
CA LYS A 154 5.35 18.70 -6.59
C LYS A 154 5.17 17.69 -5.44
N VAL A 155 4.77 16.45 -5.73
CA VAL A 155 4.76 15.39 -4.72
C VAL A 155 6.17 15.14 -4.19
N GLN A 156 7.19 15.11 -5.05
CA GLN A 156 8.59 14.99 -4.62
C GLN A 156 8.99 16.14 -3.68
N GLN A 157 8.63 17.39 -3.99
CA GLN A 157 8.93 18.54 -3.12
C GLN A 157 8.29 18.43 -1.72
N VAL A 158 7.03 17.98 -1.66
CA VAL A 158 6.38 17.72 -0.36
C VAL A 158 7.06 16.56 0.37
N PHE A 159 7.40 15.49 -0.35
CA PHE A 159 8.06 14.32 0.22
C PHE A 159 9.45 14.66 0.77
N ASP A 160 10.25 15.43 0.03
CA ASP A 160 11.56 15.91 0.46
C ASP A 160 11.48 16.75 1.73
N SER A 161 10.47 17.60 1.85
CA SER A 161 10.35 18.54 2.97
C SER A 161 9.75 17.92 4.23
N THR A 162 8.78 17.01 4.08
CA THR A 162 7.95 16.52 5.20
C THR A 162 8.18 15.07 5.56
N GLY A 163 8.77 14.29 4.64
CA GLY A 163 8.91 12.84 4.73
C GLY A 163 7.66 12.07 4.31
N LEU A 164 6.54 12.73 3.94
CA LEU A 164 5.32 12.06 3.50
C LEU A 164 5.07 12.30 2.00
N GLY A 165 4.90 11.22 1.24
CA GLY A 165 4.51 11.25 -0.17
C GLY A 165 3.26 10.42 -0.46
N PHE A 166 2.45 10.86 -1.42
CA PHE A 166 1.31 10.10 -1.93
C PHE A 166 1.31 10.07 -3.46
N VAL A 167 1.42 8.87 -4.03
CA VAL A 167 1.31 8.66 -5.48
C VAL A 167 -0.15 8.37 -5.84
N TYR A 168 -0.82 9.36 -6.43
CA TYR A 168 -2.20 9.31 -6.86
C TYR A 168 -2.29 8.84 -8.31
N ILE A 169 -2.61 7.56 -8.51
CA ILE A 169 -2.44 6.90 -9.81
C ILE A 169 -3.26 7.53 -10.93
N CYS A 170 -4.43 8.11 -10.63
CA CYS A 170 -5.28 8.75 -11.64
C CYS A 170 -4.58 9.94 -12.31
N ARG A 171 -3.60 10.55 -11.63
CA ARG A 171 -2.79 11.65 -12.16
C ARG A 171 -1.36 11.24 -12.52
N HIS A 172 -0.75 10.38 -11.72
CA HIS A 172 0.67 10.05 -11.84
C HIS A 172 0.95 8.77 -12.62
N PHE A 173 -0.06 7.92 -12.83
CA PHE A 173 0.05 6.69 -13.62
C PHE A 173 -1.23 6.41 -14.43
N PRO A 174 -1.60 7.30 -15.37
CA PRO A 174 -2.86 7.23 -16.10
C PRO A 174 -3.04 5.93 -16.91
N GLU A 175 -1.95 5.28 -17.33
CA GLU A 175 -1.98 3.96 -17.98
C GLU A 175 -2.53 2.86 -17.06
N ALA A 176 -2.12 2.88 -15.78
CA ALA A 176 -2.63 1.95 -14.78
C ALA A 176 -4.07 2.29 -14.37
N ASP A 177 -4.39 3.58 -14.25
CA ASP A 177 -5.76 4.06 -13.99
C ASP A 177 -6.73 3.69 -15.13
N GLY A 178 -6.27 3.75 -16.38
CA GLY A 178 -7.04 3.34 -17.55
C GLY A 178 -7.51 1.89 -17.51
N LEU A 179 -6.89 1.03 -16.69
CA LEU A 179 -7.34 -0.35 -16.47
C LEU A 179 -8.53 -0.46 -15.52
N VAL A 180 -8.83 0.57 -14.72
CA VAL A 180 -9.88 0.56 -13.69
C VAL A 180 -11.28 0.46 -14.30
N SER A 181 -11.52 1.06 -15.46
CA SER A 181 -12.79 0.96 -16.19
C SER A 181 -13.15 -0.50 -16.51
N TYR A 182 -12.19 -1.26 -17.03
CA TYR A 182 -12.37 -2.70 -17.29
C TYR A 182 -12.66 -3.48 -16.01
N ARG A 183 -11.99 -3.16 -14.89
CA ARG A 183 -12.25 -3.80 -13.59
C ARG A 183 -13.69 -3.57 -13.13
N ARG A 184 -14.24 -2.38 -13.39
CA ARG A 184 -15.62 -2.00 -13.05
C ARG A 184 -16.62 -2.80 -13.86
N GLU A 185 -16.39 -2.94 -15.17
CA GLU A 185 -17.23 -3.75 -16.06
C GLU A 185 -17.17 -5.24 -15.71
N ILE A 186 -15.98 -5.77 -15.40
CA ILE A 186 -15.79 -7.19 -15.05
C ILE A 186 -16.40 -7.52 -13.67
N GLY A 187 -16.39 -6.58 -12.73
CA GLY A 187 -16.94 -6.78 -11.39
C GLY A 187 -16.18 -7.82 -10.55
N LYS A 188 -14.88 -8.04 -10.83
CA LYS A 188 -13.97 -8.91 -10.07
C LYS A 188 -12.57 -8.27 -9.96
N ARG A 189 -11.87 -8.55 -8.86
CA ARG A 189 -10.46 -8.13 -8.66
C ARG A 189 -9.52 -8.89 -9.61
N PRO A 190 -8.89 -8.28 -10.60
CA PRO A 190 -7.87 -8.98 -11.38
C PRO A 190 -6.57 -9.15 -10.58
N PRO A 191 -5.57 -9.90 -11.11
CA PRO A 191 -4.24 -9.97 -10.52
C PRO A 191 -3.55 -8.61 -10.28
N PHE A 192 -3.94 -7.55 -11.00
CA PHE A 192 -3.49 -6.19 -10.73
C PHE A 192 -3.80 -5.74 -9.29
N SER A 193 -4.93 -6.16 -8.72
CA SER A 193 -5.25 -5.84 -7.31
C SER A 193 -4.30 -6.52 -6.31
N THR A 194 -3.60 -7.57 -6.72
CA THR A 194 -2.56 -8.23 -5.91
C THR A 194 -1.20 -7.58 -6.16
N LEU A 195 -0.88 -7.28 -7.42
CA LEU A 195 0.29 -6.51 -7.83
C LEU A 195 0.41 -5.17 -7.09
N GLU A 196 -0.69 -4.43 -7.02
CA GLU A 196 -0.76 -3.09 -6.41
C GLU A 196 -0.40 -3.11 -4.93
N LEU A 197 -0.51 -4.24 -4.24
CA LEU A 197 -0.09 -4.41 -2.84
C LEU A 197 1.44 -4.52 -2.70
N MET A 198 2.14 -4.82 -3.79
CA MET A 198 3.59 -5.00 -3.86
C MET A 198 4.32 -3.86 -4.57
N TRP A 199 3.57 -3.01 -5.28
CA TRP A 199 4.15 -1.96 -6.09
C TRP A 199 4.88 -0.93 -5.21
N CYS A 200 6.07 -0.52 -5.65
CA CYS A 200 6.89 0.45 -4.95
C CYS A 200 7.20 1.63 -5.88
N PRO A 201 6.46 2.74 -5.81
CA PRO A 201 6.73 3.94 -6.63
C PRO A 201 7.80 4.85 -6.00
N CYS A 202 8.79 4.27 -5.32
CA CYS A 202 9.86 5.00 -4.65
C CYS A 202 11.20 4.28 -4.88
N ALA A 203 12.23 5.02 -5.26
CA ALA A 203 13.58 4.51 -5.46
C ALA A 203 14.36 4.43 -4.13
N GLY A 204 15.48 3.70 -4.17
CA GLY A 204 16.46 3.66 -3.08
C GLY A 204 16.17 2.60 -2.03
N ASP A 205 16.59 2.87 -0.80
CA ASP A 205 16.38 1.99 0.36
C ASP A 205 14.93 2.09 0.81
N VAL A 206 14.17 1.01 0.62
CA VAL A 206 12.74 0.96 0.90
C VAL A 206 12.41 -0.28 1.71
N ASN A 207 11.44 -0.16 2.61
CA ASN A 207 10.73 -1.27 3.20
C ASN A 207 9.35 -1.33 2.55
N VAL A 208 9.13 -2.30 1.66
CA VAL A 208 7.83 -2.50 1.00
C VAL A 208 6.90 -3.20 1.99
N ILE A 209 5.80 -2.56 2.36
CA ILE A 209 4.82 -3.07 3.31
C ILE A 209 3.59 -3.52 2.52
N SER A 210 3.33 -4.82 2.51
CA SER A 210 2.26 -5.41 1.69
C SER A 210 1.20 -6.10 2.54
N GLY A 211 -0.03 -5.58 2.50
CA GLY A 211 -1.19 -6.23 3.11
C GLY A 211 -1.70 -7.41 2.28
N TYR A 212 -2.24 -8.44 2.93
CA TYR A 212 -2.90 -9.57 2.27
C TYR A 212 -3.96 -10.25 3.15
N VAL A 213 -4.81 -11.08 2.54
CA VAL A 213 -5.89 -11.81 3.25
C VAL A 213 -5.60 -13.30 3.38
N HIS A 214 -5.21 -13.94 2.27
CA HIS A 214 -5.07 -15.39 2.20
C HIS A 214 -3.60 -15.80 2.33
N PRO A 215 -3.24 -16.71 3.26
CA PRO A 215 -1.85 -17.13 3.50
C PRO A 215 -1.02 -17.49 2.25
N PRO A 216 -1.56 -18.20 1.23
CA PRO A 216 -0.79 -18.50 0.02
C PRO A 216 -0.30 -17.26 -0.75
N THR A 217 -0.93 -16.10 -0.54
CA THR A 217 -0.52 -14.83 -1.15
C THR A 217 0.86 -14.40 -0.70
N GLU A 218 1.22 -14.65 0.55
CA GLU A 218 2.53 -14.29 1.09
C GLU A 218 3.65 -15.02 0.35
N SER A 219 3.51 -16.32 0.06
CA SER A 219 4.51 -17.07 -0.70
C SER A 219 4.67 -16.54 -2.13
N MET A 220 3.58 -16.06 -2.75
CA MET A 220 3.66 -15.39 -4.05
C MET A 220 4.43 -14.07 -3.96
N PHE A 221 4.21 -13.30 -2.89
CA PHE A 221 4.94 -12.05 -2.63
C PHE A 221 6.42 -12.31 -2.44
N GLN A 222 6.79 -13.26 -1.58
CA GLN A 222 8.19 -13.65 -1.34
C GLN A 222 8.88 -14.02 -2.66
N LYS A 223 8.23 -14.84 -3.50
CA LYS A 223 8.82 -15.24 -4.78
C LYS A 223 8.99 -14.07 -5.75
N ALA A 224 8.00 -13.18 -5.85
CA ALA A 224 8.10 -12.00 -6.70
C ALA A 224 9.19 -11.03 -6.20
N PHE A 225 9.27 -10.78 -4.89
CA PHE A 225 10.28 -9.94 -4.29
C PHE A 225 11.69 -10.51 -4.48
N GLU A 226 11.89 -11.82 -4.29
CA GLU A 226 13.15 -12.52 -4.59
C GLU A 226 13.60 -12.28 -6.05
N LEU A 227 12.72 -12.52 -7.01
CA LEU A 227 13.01 -12.33 -8.45
C LEU A 227 13.33 -10.86 -8.78
N ARG A 228 12.75 -9.93 -8.02
CA ARG A 228 12.94 -8.48 -8.16
C ARG A 228 14.14 -7.94 -7.38
N GLY A 229 14.81 -8.76 -6.58
CA GLY A 229 15.89 -8.33 -5.69
C GLY A 229 15.44 -7.42 -4.54
N ILE A 230 14.14 -7.46 -4.18
CA ILE A 230 13.59 -6.70 -3.05
C ILE A 230 13.80 -7.52 -1.78
N ASN A 231 14.79 -7.13 -0.99
CA ASN A 231 15.22 -7.89 0.20
C ASN A 231 14.72 -7.30 1.53
N ASN A 232 14.16 -6.08 1.51
CA ASN A 232 13.58 -5.43 2.68
C ASN A 232 12.08 -5.23 2.46
N TYR A 233 11.27 -6.06 3.10
CA TYR A 233 9.82 -5.97 3.02
C TYR A 233 9.14 -6.49 4.30
N THR A 234 7.90 -6.08 4.50
CA THR A 234 7.03 -6.54 5.58
C THR A 234 5.70 -6.98 4.97
N THR A 235 5.30 -8.23 5.20
CA THR A 235 3.98 -8.75 4.78
C THR A 235 3.04 -8.81 5.97
N ILE A 236 1.81 -8.32 5.81
CA ILE A 236 0.82 -8.26 6.89
C ILE A 236 -0.46 -8.99 6.49
N LYS A 237 -0.91 -9.97 7.28
CA LYS A 237 -2.27 -10.52 7.15
C LYS A 237 -3.30 -9.57 7.76
N GLY A 238 -3.41 -8.40 7.17
CA GLY A 238 -4.08 -7.25 7.77
C GLY A 238 -5.59 -7.24 7.62
N LEU A 239 -6.20 -6.22 8.20
CA LEU A 239 -7.62 -6.00 8.15
C LEU A 239 -8.08 -5.75 6.72
N GLU A 240 -8.92 -6.65 6.22
CA GLU A 240 -9.41 -6.63 4.84
C GLU A 240 -8.32 -6.62 3.75
N GLY A 241 -7.11 -7.08 4.10
CA GLY A 241 -5.95 -7.10 3.21
C GLY A 241 -5.14 -5.81 3.21
N SER A 242 -5.36 -4.88 4.14
CA SER A 242 -4.54 -3.69 4.30
C SER A 242 -3.24 -3.96 5.06
N CYS A 243 -2.42 -2.93 5.22
CA CYS A 243 -1.22 -2.96 6.06
C CYS A 243 -1.54 -2.80 7.55
N ASP A 244 -2.83 -2.76 7.93
CA ASP A 244 -3.25 -2.52 9.30
C ASP A 244 -3.34 -3.84 10.08
N LEU A 245 -2.65 -3.91 11.20
CA LEU A 245 -2.66 -5.04 12.13
C LEU A 245 -4.05 -5.20 12.77
N PRO A 246 -4.61 -6.42 12.80
CA PRO A 246 -5.85 -6.69 13.54
C PRO A 246 -5.64 -6.60 15.05
N ARG A 247 -6.70 -6.22 15.77
CA ARG A 247 -6.82 -6.34 17.23
C ARG A 247 -7.89 -7.34 17.67
N ASP A 248 -8.65 -7.96 16.78
CA ASP A 248 -9.64 -9.01 17.12
C ASP A 248 -9.07 -10.44 17.05
N ARG A 249 -7.79 -10.57 16.70
CA ARG A 249 -7.07 -11.84 16.56
C ARG A 249 -5.57 -11.58 16.59
N THR A 250 -4.77 -12.65 16.72
CA THR A 250 -3.32 -12.58 16.55
C THR A 250 -2.97 -12.00 15.17
N ALA A 251 -2.18 -10.94 15.16
CA ALA A 251 -1.60 -10.39 13.96
C ALA A 251 -0.48 -11.30 13.45
N ILE A 252 -0.48 -11.57 12.14
CA ILE A 252 0.51 -12.40 11.47
C ILE A 252 1.31 -11.49 10.54
N ILE A 253 2.61 -11.41 10.79
CA ILE A 253 3.55 -10.54 10.11
C ILE A 253 4.71 -11.38 9.59
N GLY A 254 5.04 -11.20 8.32
CA GLY A 254 6.30 -11.67 7.74
C GLY A 254 7.29 -10.53 7.61
N ILE A 255 8.55 -10.77 7.97
CA ILE A 255 9.62 -9.77 7.92
C ILE A 255 10.77 -10.35 7.09
N SER A 256 11.17 -9.62 6.06
CA SER A 256 12.41 -9.85 5.33
C SER A 256 13.32 -8.63 5.50
N GLN A 257 14.58 -8.88 5.82
CA GLN A 257 15.61 -7.85 5.94
C GLN A 257 16.88 -8.32 5.21
N PRO A 258 17.67 -7.39 4.65
CA PRO A 258 18.94 -7.74 4.02
C PRO A 258 19.85 -8.53 4.97
N ASN A 259 20.41 -9.63 4.48
CA ASN A 259 21.34 -10.49 5.21
C ASN A 259 20.77 -11.19 6.45
N SER A 260 19.44 -11.27 6.59
CA SER A 260 18.76 -11.98 7.67
C SER A 260 17.79 -13.02 7.10
N PRO A 261 17.54 -14.14 7.82
CA PRO A 261 16.49 -15.07 7.42
C PRO A 261 15.11 -14.42 7.52
N PHE A 262 14.18 -14.86 6.69
CA PHE A 262 12.78 -14.46 6.79
C PHE A 262 12.21 -14.86 8.15
N GLU A 263 11.61 -13.90 8.84
CA GLU A 263 11.02 -14.08 10.17
C GLU A 263 9.50 -13.99 10.10
N ARG A 264 8.82 -14.79 10.94
CA ARG A 264 7.38 -14.66 11.16
C ARG A 264 7.12 -14.21 12.59
N VAL A 265 6.54 -13.02 12.72
CA VAL A 265 6.15 -12.43 14.00
C VAL A 265 4.65 -12.63 14.20
N LEU A 266 4.28 -13.12 15.38
CA LEU A 266 2.91 -13.29 15.82
C LEU A 266 2.66 -12.36 17.01
N LEU A 267 1.75 -11.39 16.87
CA LEU A 267 1.46 -10.43 17.92
C LEU A 267 0.02 -10.57 18.40
N SER A 268 -0.15 -10.85 19.69
CA SER A 268 -1.46 -10.83 20.34
C SER A 268 -1.66 -9.46 21.00
N HIS A 269 -2.71 -8.75 20.61
CA HIS A 269 -3.00 -7.40 21.14
C HIS A 269 -3.12 -7.39 22.69
N GLY A 270 -3.65 -8.47 23.27
CA GLY A 270 -3.87 -8.60 24.71
C GLY A 270 -2.58 -8.66 25.53
N ASP A 271 -1.49 -9.19 24.96
CA ASP A 271 -0.18 -9.28 25.62
C ASP A 271 0.43 -7.89 25.87
N TYR A 272 -0.08 -6.88 25.16
CA TYR A 272 0.38 -5.49 25.20
C TYR A 272 -0.70 -4.55 25.76
N GLY A 273 -1.77 -5.07 26.35
CA GLY A 273 -2.81 -4.27 27.00
C GLY A 273 -3.82 -3.59 26.07
N PHE A 274 -3.83 -3.92 24.77
CA PHE A 274 -4.81 -3.37 23.84
C PHE A 274 -6.14 -4.14 23.89
N SER A 275 -7.25 -3.41 23.81
CA SER A 275 -8.58 -4.01 23.66
C SER A 275 -8.70 -4.76 22.33
N SER A 276 -9.65 -5.70 22.25
CA SER A 276 -9.82 -6.57 21.09
C SER A 276 -10.66 -5.97 19.95
N VAL A 277 -10.87 -4.64 19.96
CA VAL A 277 -11.81 -3.97 19.08
C VAL A 277 -11.10 -3.47 17.82
N ASN A 278 -11.63 -3.83 16.64
CA ASN A 278 -11.28 -3.14 15.41
C ASN A 278 -12.35 -2.08 15.14
N PRO A 279 -12.02 -0.78 15.12
CA PRO A 279 -12.98 0.29 14.82
C PRO A 279 -13.65 0.05 13.46
N ALA A 280 -14.98 0.21 13.42
CA ALA A 280 -15.76 0.06 12.21
C ALA A 280 -15.56 1.25 11.26
N CYS A 281 -15.75 1.03 9.96
CA CYS A 281 -15.82 2.10 8.97
C CYS A 281 -17.29 2.37 8.62
N GLU A 282 -17.99 3.15 9.46
CA GLU A 282 -19.41 3.43 9.27
C GLU A 282 -19.69 4.35 8.08
N SER A 283 -18.95 5.45 8.00
CA SER A 283 -18.97 6.39 6.87
C SER A 283 -17.64 7.12 6.73
N THR A 284 -17.34 7.64 5.55
CA THR A 284 -16.13 8.47 5.34
C THR A 284 -16.13 9.69 6.26
N ALA A 285 -17.29 10.35 6.45
CA ALA A 285 -17.39 11.55 7.28
C ALA A 285 -17.12 11.27 8.76
N GLU A 286 -17.71 10.21 9.31
CA GLU A 286 -17.49 9.83 10.71
C GLU A 286 -16.05 9.35 10.93
N LEU A 287 -15.47 8.61 9.98
CA LEU A 287 -14.06 8.23 10.01
C LEU A 287 -13.14 9.45 10.09
N ILE A 288 -13.35 10.45 9.23
CA ILE A 288 -12.54 11.69 9.23
C ILE A 288 -12.66 12.40 10.57
N LYS A 289 -13.87 12.54 11.10
CA LYS A 289 -14.11 13.15 12.41
C LYS A 289 -13.36 12.40 13.52
N GLN A 290 -13.46 11.07 13.56
CA GLN A 290 -12.74 10.26 14.54
C GLN A 290 -11.21 10.41 14.40
N MET A 291 -10.68 10.45 13.17
CA MET A 291 -9.25 10.69 12.95
C MET A 291 -8.82 12.07 13.44
N GLN A 292 -9.62 13.12 13.22
CA GLN A 292 -9.36 14.46 13.75
C GLN A 292 -9.35 14.45 15.29
N GLU A 293 -10.25 13.71 15.94
CA GLU A 293 -10.25 13.53 17.39
C GLU A 293 -8.98 12.82 17.89
N VAL A 294 -8.53 11.77 17.19
CA VAL A 294 -7.26 11.08 17.50
C VAL A 294 -6.06 12.02 17.37
N LEU A 295 -6.03 12.86 16.32
CA LEU A 295 -4.96 13.84 16.11
C LEU A 295 -4.92 14.91 17.20
N LEU A 296 -6.08 15.24 17.80
CA LEU A 296 -6.18 16.09 18.99
C LEU A 296 -5.86 15.35 20.30
N GLY A 297 -5.38 14.10 20.23
CA GLY A 297 -5.01 13.29 21.39
C GLY A 297 -6.20 12.77 22.20
N LYS A 298 -7.42 12.77 21.65
CA LYS A 298 -8.60 12.26 22.36
C LYS A 298 -8.59 10.72 22.38
N PRO A 299 -8.64 10.09 23.57
CA PRO A 299 -8.67 8.64 23.68
C PRO A 299 -9.88 8.03 22.98
N SER A 300 -9.65 6.99 22.19
CA SER A 300 -10.68 6.23 21.48
C SER A 300 -10.15 4.87 21.04
N GLU A 301 -11.03 3.98 20.61
CA GLU A 301 -10.61 2.73 19.96
C GLU A 301 -9.84 2.98 18.66
N LEU A 302 -10.11 4.09 17.96
CA LEU A 302 -9.30 4.47 16.79
C LEU A 302 -7.87 4.86 17.20
N MET A 303 -7.71 5.60 18.31
CA MET A 303 -6.40 5.92 18.87
C MET A 303 -5.63 4.67 19.28
N GLN A 304 -6.29 3.70 19.93
CA GLN A 304 -5.69 2.42 20.31
C GLN A 304 -5.19 1.66 19.07
N SER A 305 -5.96 1.61 17.99
CA SER A 305 -5.52 1.02 16.72
C SER A 305 -4.36 1.79 16.08
N ALA A 306 -4.34 3.12 16.19
CA ALA A 306 -3.25 3.95 15.69
C ALA A 306 -1.94 3.73 16.47
N ILE A 307 -2.01 3.60 17.80
CA ILE A 307 -0.86 3.26 18.65
C ILE A 307 -0.36 1.86 18.34
N TRP A 308 -1.26 0.87 18.23
CA TRP A 308 -0.94 -0.52 17.89
C TRP A 308 -0.18 -0.64 16.56
N ASN A 309 -0.64 0.07 15.52
CA ASN A 309 0.02 0.05 14.23
C ASN A 309 1.30 0.90 14.25
N GLY A 310 1.20 2.15 14.72
CA GLY A 310 2.32 3.09 14.78
C GLY A 310 3.50 2.53 15.56
N GLY A 311 3.27 1.97 16.75
CA GLY A 311 4.35 1.42 17.58
C GLY A 311 5.02 0.19 16.98
N PHE A 312 4.25 -0.71 16.36
CA PHE A 312 4.83 -1.82 15.60
C PHE A 312 5.74 -1.32 14.48
N TYR A 313 5.28 -0.34 13.69
CA TYR A 313 6.09 0.18 12.58
C TYR A 313 7.28 1.02 13.05
N LEU A 314 7.19 1.73 14.18
CA LEU A 314 8.33 2.43 14.79
C LEU A 314 9.44 1.45 15.20
N TRP A 315 9.07 0.33 15.83
CA TRP A 315 10.01 -0.77 16.10
C TRP A 315 10.55 -1.38 14.80
N ARG A 316 9.67 -1.73 13.85
CA ARG A 316 10.08 -2.35 12.58
C ARG A 316 11.03 -1.48 11.75
N CYS A 317 10.89 -0.16 11.84
CA CYS A 317 11.77 0.80 11.15
C CYS A 317 13.04 1.13 11.96
N GLY A 318 13.24 0.55 13.15
CA GLY A 318 14.44 0.74 13.96
C GLY A 318 14.46 2.02 14.80
N ILE A 319 13.31 2.71 14.95
CA ILE A 319 13.21 3.90 15.82
C ILE A 319 13.20 3.49 17.30
N CYS A 320 12.60 2.34 17.61
CA CYS A 320 12.50 1.83 18.97
C CYS A 320 13.21 0.47 19.08
N PRO A 321 13.95 0.22 20.17
CA PRO A 321 14.70 -1.04 20.35
C PRO A 321 13.79 -2.27 20.51
N ASP A 322 12.54 -2.07 20.93
CA ASP A 322 11.57 -3.13 21.14
C ASP A 322 10.13 -2.63 20.85
N ILE A 323 9.19 -3.57 20.75
CA ILE A 323 7.80 -3.28 20.41
C ILE A 323 7.08 -2.47 21.49
N ASN A 324 7.37 -2.70 22.79
CA ASN A 324 6.73 -1.95 23.88
C ASN A 324 7.15 -0.48 23.87
N SER A 325 8.45 -0.21 23.70
CA SER A 325 8.94 1.16 23.55
C SER A 325 8.37 1.83 22.29
N GLY A 326 8.11 1.05 21.23
CA GLY A 326 7.34 1.47 20.06
C GLY A 326 5.95 1.99 20.40
N PHE A 327 5.15 1.22 21.17
CA PHE A 327 3.80 1.64 21.57
C PHE A 327 3.81 2.89 22.45
N ILE A 328 4.71 2.94 23.44
CA ILE A 328 4.87 4.13 24.31
C ILE A 328 5.22 5.36 23.47
N LYS A 329 6.12 5.23 22.49
CA LYS A 329 6.50 6.34 21.62
C LYS A 329 5.34 6.79 20.73
N ALA A 330 4.58 5.88 20.14
CA ALA A 330 3.42 6.21 19.30
C ALA A 330 2.33 6.95 20.11
N GLU A 331 2.05 6.49 21.32
CA GLU A 331 1.13 7.17 22.24
C GLU A 331 1.62 8.57 22.62
N SER A 332 2.91 8.71 22.94
CA SER A 332 3.53 10.00 23.24
C SER A 332 3.45 10.98 22.07
N LEU A 333 3.69 10.53 20.84
CA LEU A 333 3.60 11.38 19.64
C LEU A 333 2.18 11.90 19.40
N LEU A 334 1.16 11.06 19.60
CA LEU A 334 -0.25 11.45 19.47
C LEU A 334 -0.67 12.40 20.60
N SER A 335 -0.41 12.02 21.86
CA SER A 335 -0.84 12.79 23.04
C SER A 335 -0.15 14.15 23.19
N SER A 336 1.10 14.28 22.72
CA SER A 336 1.82 15.55 22.69
C SER A 336 1.49 16.45 21.50
N GLY A 337 0.65 16.00 20.56
CA GLY A 337 0.25 16.75 19.38
C GLY A 337 1.29 16.80 18.25
N GLN A 338 2.41 16.08 18.35
CA GLN A 338 3.45 16.04 17.30
C GLN A 338 2.91 15.46 15.97
N VAL A 339 1.98 14.50 16.04
CA VAL A 339 1.32 13.94 14.84
C VAL A 339 0.42 14.99 14.17
N MET A 340 -0.30 15.81 14.95
CA MET A 340 -1.09 16.92 14.42
C MET A 340 -0.22 17.98 13.77
N GLN A 341 0.90 18.36 14.41
CA GLN A 341 1.88 19.29 13.85
C GLN A 341 2.44 18.78 12.52
N LYS A 342 2.71 17.47 12.41
CA LYS A 342 3.14 16.86 11.15
C LYS A 342 2.06 16.93 10.06
N LEU A 343 0.78 16.73 10.41
CA LEU A 343 -0.31 16.92 9.45
C LEU A 343 -0.40 18.37 8.97
N GLU A 344 -0.28 19.34 9.86
CA GLU A 344 -0.29 20.77 9.53
C GLU A 344 0.89 21.14 8.62
N GLU A 345 2.08 20.61 8.89
CA GLU A 345 3.28 20.77 8.06
C GLU A 345 3.04 20.25 6.63
N VAL A 346 2.50 19.04 6.49
CA VAL A 346 2.17 18.44 5.19
C VAL A 346 1.08 19.25 4.47
N SER A 347 0.01 19.60 5.16
CA SER A 347 -1.10 20.39 4.60
C SER A 347 -0.61 21.75 4.08
N LYS A 348 0.27 22.42 4.84
CA LYS A 348 0.90 23.68 4.42
C LYS A 348 1.80 23.50 3.20
N ALA A 349 2.63 22.46 3.18
CA ALA A 349 3.51 22.17 2.05
C ALA A 349 2.72 21.87 0.76
N VAL A 350 1.66 21.07 0.85
CA VAL A 350 0.75 20.79 -0.27
C VAL A 350 0.04 22.07 -0.72
N SER A 351 -0.53 22.84 0.20
CA SER A 351 -1.27 24.07 -0.12
C SER A 351 -0.40 25.14 -0.78
N ALA A 352 0.91 25.17 -0.49
CA ALA A 352 1.84 26.10 -1.12
C ALA A 352 2.17 25.75 -2.58
N LEU A 353 1.84 24.54 -3.04
CA LEU A 353 2.17 24.03 -4.37
C LEU A 353 0.93 23.82 -5.27
N ILE A 354 -0.28 24.01 -4.74
CA ILE A 354 -1.53 24.04 -5.48
C ILE A 354 -1.70 25.44 -6.08
#